data_AF-A0A3D0D010-F1
#
_entry.id   AF-A0A3D0D010-F1
#
_cell.length_a   1.000
_cell.length_b   1.000
_cell.length_c   1.000
_cell.angle_alpha   90.00
_cell.angle_beta   90.00
_cell.angle_gamma   90.00
#
_symmetry.space_group_name_H-M   'P 1'
#
loop_
_entity.id
_entity.type
_entity.pdbx_description
1 polymer ?
#
loop_
_entity_poly.entity_id
_entity_poly.type
_entity_poly.pdbx_seq_one_letter_code
_entity_poly.pdbx_strand_id
1 'polypeptide(L)'
;MIEVEATVIEFIPNAMHDEFDSGAFASYDATRLRLLAPPHLRGNTLTIYHNESPAATSPWREINRKMRFSMKEGDLKGEQLLFDGAVYDVRDAT
;
A
#
# COMPACT_ATOMS: atom_id res chain seq x y z
N MET A 1 -3.18 16.55 2.69
CA MET A 1 -3.66 15.27 2.13
C MET A 1 -3.66 15.42 0.63
N ILE A 2 -3.23 14.39 -0.09
CA ILE A 2 -3.35 14.30 -1.55
C ILE A 2 -4.21 13.08 -1.88
N GLU A 3 -4.97 13.18 -2.96
CA GLU A 3 -5.66 12.04 -3.54
C GLU A 3 -4.74 11.35 -4.54
N VAL A 4 -4.72 10.02 -4.48
CA VAL A 4 -3.88 9.14 -5.29
C VAL A 4 -4.78 8.18 -6.03
N GLU A 5 -4.45 7.96 -7.30
CA GLU A 5 -4.97 6.82 -8.05
C GLU A 5 -3.82 5.86 -8.32
N ALA A 6 -4.06 4.58 -8.11
CA ALA A 6 -3.05 3.55 -8.33
C ALA A 6 -3.68 2.26 -8.84
N THR A 7 -2.88 1.42 -9.46
CA THR A 7 -3.27 0.04 -9.82
C THR A 7 -2.44 -0.95 -9.04
N VAL A 8 -3.08 -2.00 -8.52
CA VAL A 8 -2.38 -3.13 -7.91
C VAL A 8 -1.57 -3.84 -8.97
N ILE A 9 -0.29 -4.04 -8.70
CA ILE A 9 0.62 -4.79 -9.58
C ILE A 9 1.07 -6.11 -8.96
N GLU A 10 1.08 -6.21 -7.63
CA GLU A 10 1.54 -7.40 -6.93
C GLU A 10 0.99 -7.42 -5.49
N PHE A 11 0.67 -8.62 -5.00
CA PHE A 11 0.45 -8.89 -3.58
C PHE A 11 1.51 -9.89 -3.09
N ILE A 12 2.22 -9.53 -2.02
CA ILE A 12 3.38 -10.25 -1.51
C ILE A 12 3.05 -10.71 -0.09
N PRO A 13 2.76 -12.01 0.13
CA PRO A 13 2.55 -12.52 1.48
C PRO A 13 3.88 -12.57 2.23
N ASN A 14 3.85 -12.29 3.55
CA ASN A 14 5.04 -12.27 4.41
C ASN A 14 6.20 -11.41 3.85
N ALA A 15 5.87 -10.20 3.39
CA ALA A 15 6.81 -9.30 2.73
C ALA A 15 7.82 -8.65 3.67
N MET A 16 7.50 -8.52 4.95
CA MET A 16 8.40 -8.00 5.98
C MET A 16 8.28 -8.84 7.25
N HIS A 17 9.41 -9.01 7.89
CA HIS A 17 9.62 -9.77 9.11
C HIS A 17 10.24 -8.80 10.12
N ASP A 18 9.53 -8.50 11.21
CA ASP A 18 10.03 -7.63 12.27
C ASP A 18 10.22 -8.47 13.54
N GLU A 19 11.42 -8.42 14.08
CA GLU A 19 11.82 -9.12 15.30
C GLU A 19 11.96 -8.08 16.41
N PHE A 20 11.08 -8.17 17.40
CA PHE A 20 11.13 -7.28 18.55
C PHE A 20 12.10 -7.82 19.60
N ASP A 21 12.72 -6.92 20.38
CA ASP A 21 13.64 -7.27 21.48
C ASP A 21 13.00 -8.20 22.53
N SER A 22 11.67 -8.29 22.57
CA SER A 22 10.91 -9.20 23.43
C SER A 22 10.89 -10.66 22.95
N GLY A 23 11.45 -10.93 21.77
CA GLY A 23 11.33 -12.23 21.07
C GLY A 23 10.00 -12.41 20.34
N ALA A 24 9.14 -11.39 20.32
CA ALA A 24 7.94 -11.39 19.49
C ALA A 24 8.31 -11.18 18.02
N PHE A 25 7.52 -11.78 17.13
CA PHE A 25 7.71 -11.72 15.69
C PHE A 25 6.43 -11.20 15.02
N ALA A 26 6.56 -10.23 14.12
CA ALA A 26 5.47 -9.78 13.26
C ALA A 26 5.81 -10.01 11.79
N SER A 27 4.89 -10.63 11.04
CA SER A 27 4.95 -10.63 9.58
C SER A 27 3.90 -9.67 9.02
N TYR A 28 4.32 -8.91 8.00
CA TYR A 28 3.45 -8.00 7.28
C TYR A 28 3.33 -8.47 5.83
N ASP A 29 2.11 -8.55 5.34
CA ASP A 29 1.87 -8.68 3.90
C ASP A 29 2.07 -7.31 3.25
N ALA A 30 2.37 -7.30 1.95
CA ALA A 30 2.48 -6.05 1.19
C ALA A 30 1.69 -6.07 -0.11
N THR A 31 1.13 -4.93 -0.47
CA THR A 31 0.62 -4.67 -1.82
C THR A 31 1.52 -3.67 -2.50
N ARG A 32 2.03 -4.02 -3.68
CA ARG A 32 2.69 -3.05 -4.57
C ARG A 32 1.69 -2.45 -5.53
N LEU A 33 1.77 -1.14 -5.66
CA LEU A 33 0.90 -0.33 -6.48
C LEU A 33 1.74 0.44 -7.51
N ARG A 34 1.24 0.58 -8.73
CA ARG A 34 1.73 1.57 -9.69
C ARG A 34 0.87 2.82 -9.59
N LEU A 35 1.49 3.96 -9.30
CA LEU A 35 0.80 5.25 -9.18
C LEU A 35 0.41 5.80 -10.56
N LEU A 36 -0.83 6.26 -10.69
CA LEU A 36 -1.45 6.80 -11.91
C LEU A 36 -1.73 8.31 -11.79
N ALA A 37 -2.08 8.77 -10.60
CA ALA A 37 -2.26 10.18 -10.26
C ALA A 37 -1.83 10.41 -8.80
N PRO A 38 -1.36 11.62 -8.44
CA PRO A 38 -1.20 12.83 -9.26
C PRO A 38 -0.01 12.75 -10.25
N PRO A 39 0.08 13.67 -11.25
CA PRO A 39 1.07 13.59 -12.33
C PRO A 39 2.54 13.51 -11.89
N HIS A 40 2.92 14.18 -10.79
CA HIS A 40 4.29 14.16 -10.28
C HIS A 40 4.67 12.86 -9.57
N LEU A 41 3.69 12.02 -9.23
CA LEU A 41 3.90 10.68 -8.68
C LEU A 41 3.65 9.57 -9.70
N ARG A 42 3.05 9.91 -10.85
CA ARG A 42 2.69 8.96 -11.90
C ARG A 42 3.89 8.13 -12.35
N GLY A 43 3.67 6.83 -12.49
CA GLY A 43 4.69 5.90 -12.94
C GLY A 43 5.55 5.35 -11.79
N ASN A 44 5.53 5.94 -10.61
CA ASN A 44 6.26 5.40 -9.47
C ASN A 44 5.55 4.19 -8.84
N THR A 45 6.29 3.43 -8.05
CA THR A 45 5.77 2.28 -7.30
C THR A 45 5.66 2.64 -5.83
N LEU A 46 4.48 2.38 -5.26
CA LEU A 46 4.21 2.51 -3.83
C LEU A 46 3.99 1.13 -3.23
N THR A 47 4.65 0.83 -2.11
CA THR A 47 4.43 -0.38 -1.34
C THR A 47 3.59 -0.05 -0.11
N ILE A 48 2.47 -0.72 0.05
CA ILE A 48 1.63 -0.65 1.25
C ILE A 48 1.84 -1.93 2.06
N TYR A 49 2.35 -1.81 3.29
CA TYR A 49 2.40 -2.89 4.26
C TYR A 49 1.10 -2.95 5.05
N HIS A 50 0.58 -4.15 5.24
CA HIS A 50 -0.67 -4.39 5.95
C HIS A 50 -0.37 -4.96 7.33
N ASN A 51 -0.87 -4.29 8.37
CA ASN A 51 -0.69 -4.73 9.75
C ASN A 51 -1.46 -6.03 10.02
N GLU A 52 -2.65 -6.15 9.43
CA GLU A 52 -3.39 -7.41 9.36
C GLU A 52 -3.46 -7.87 7.91
N SER A 53 -3.28 -9.18 7.70
CA SER A 53 -3.40 -9.77 6.37
C SER A 53 -4.78 -9.44 5.76
N PRO A 54 -4.86 -8.71 4.62
CA PRO A 54 -6.14 -8.37 4.03
C PRO A 54 -6.92 -9.63 3.68
N ALA A 55 -8.26 -9.64 3.74
CA ALA A 55 -9.04 -10.81 3.32
C ALA A 55 -8.72 -11.23 1.87
N ALA A 56 -8.92 -12.51 1.52
CA ALA A 56 -8.65 -13.01 0.17
C ALA A 56 -9.42 -12.26 -0.94
N THR A 57 -10.60 -11.73 -0.61
CA THR A 57 -11.47 -10.92 -1.49
C THR A 57 -11.20 -9.42 -1.39
N SER A 58 -10.13 -9.00 -0.71
CA SER A 58 -9.77 -7.59 -0.56
C SER A 58 -9.23 -7.03 -1.88
N PRO A 59 -9.60 -5.78 -2.25
CA PRO A 59 -9.05 -5.14 -3.45
C PRO A 59 -7.52 -5.00 -3.41
N TRP A 60 -6.91 -5.00 -2.21
CA TRP A 60 -5.45 -5.02 -2.02
C TRP A 60 -4.76 -6.26 -2.59
N ARG A 61 -5.49 -7.35 -2.81
CA ARG A 61 -4.97 -8.61 -3.36
C ARG A 61 -5.27 -8.79 -4.86
N GLU A 62 -6.12 -7.95 -5.44
CA GLU A 62 -6.59 -8.11 -6.82
C GLU A 62 -5.64 -7.41 -7.81
N ILE A 63 -4.80 -8.17 -8.51
CA ILE A 63 -3.90 -7.62 -9.54
C ILE A 63 -4.72 -6.89 -10.62
N ASN A 64 -4.23 -5.72 -11.05
CA ASN A 64 -4.87 -4.77 -11.96
C ASN A 64 -6.10 -4.03 -11.40
N ARG A 65 -6.44 -4.23 -10.12
CA ARG A 65 -7.49 -3.42 -9.47
C ARG A 65 -7.02 -1.98 -9.38
N LYS A 66 -7.82 -1.06 -9.91
CA LYS A 66 -7.58 0.37 -9.78
C LYS A 66 -8.28 0.89 -8.53
N MET A 67 -7.53 1.59 -7.71
CA MET A 67 -8.01 2.16 -6.46
C MET A 67 -7.68 3.64 -6.40
N ARG A 68 -8.53 4.35 -5.66
CA ARG A 68 -8.34 5.74 -5.30
C ARG A 68 -8.34 5.83 -3.78
N PHE A 69 -7.40 6.59 -3.23
CA PHE A 69 -7.26 6.79 -1.79
C PHE A 69 -6.59 8.12 -1.49
N SER A 70 -6.69 8.55 -0.24
CA SER A 70 -6.04 9.73 0.30
C SER A 70 -4.85 9.35 1.16
N MET A 71 -3.78 10.15 1.14
CA MET A 71 -2.63 10.01 2.04
C MET A 71 -1.97 11.37 2.29
N LYS A 72 -1.04 11.47 3.26
CA LYS A 72 -0.20 12.66 3.39
C LYS A 72 1.01 12.49 2.47
N GLU A 73 1.20 13.44 1.56
CA GLU A 73 2.33 13.40 0.63
C GLU A 73 3.70 13.37 1.33
N GLY A 74 3.79 14.00 2.51
CA GLY A 74 5.01 13.99 3.33
C GLY A 74 5.41 12.61 3.85
N ASP A 75 4.51 11.63 3.83
CA ASP A 75 4.78 10.27 4.29
C ASP A 75 5.55 9.44 3.22
N LEU A 76 5.66 9.93 1.98
CA LEU A 76 6.41 9.27 0.91
C LEU A 76 7.94 9.49 0.94
N LYS A 77 8.49 10.16 1.96
CA LYS A 77 9.91 10.55 1.96
C LYS A 77 10.82 9.32 2.02
N GLY A 78 11.51 9.04 0.91
CA GLY A 78 12.55 8.02 0.80
C GLY A 78 12.16 6.86 -0.10
N GLU A 79 11.34 5.94 0.42
CA GLU A 79 11.20 4.59 -0.15
C GLU A 79 9.86 4.31 -0.84
N GLN A 80 8.95 5.31 -0.88
CA GLN A 80 7.57 5.11 -1.33
C GLN A 80 6.94 3.88 -0.67
N LEU A 81 7.00 3.88 0.65
CA LEU A 81 6.51 2.84 1.52
C LEU A 81 5.55 3.47 2.51
N LEU A 82 4.39 2.85 2.69
CA LEU A 82 3.43 3.23 3.73
C LEU A 82 2.92 1.97 4.43
N PHE A 83 2.40 2.17 5.64
CA PHE A 83 1.51 1.20 6.26
C PHE A 83 0.06 1.53 5.89
N ASP A 84 -0.81 0.52 5.85
CA ASP A 84 -2.23 0.64 5.57
C ASP A 84 -2.95 1.73 6.40
N GLY A 85 -2.56 1.93 7.67
CA GLY A 85 -3.07 2.99 8.53
C GLY A 85 -2.74 4.43 8.09
N ALA A 86 -1.84 4.61 7.12
CA ALA A 86 -1.52 5.90 6.51
C ALA A 86 -2.33 6.18 5.23
N VAL A 87 -3.23 5.26 4.86
CA VAL A 87 -4.11 5.37 3.69
C VAL A 87 -5.56 5.54 4.14
N TYR A 88 -6.29 6.44 3.49
CA TYR A 88 -7.65 6.83 3.88
C TYR A 88 -8.59 6.80 2.68
N ASP A 89 -9.90 6.70 2.94
CA ASP A 89 -10.96 6.82 1.92
C ASP A 89 -10.78 5.91 0.69
N VAL A 90 -10.32 4.68 0.92
CA VAL A 90 -10.05 3.70 -0.14
C VAL A 90 -11.35 3.34 -0.86
N ARG A 91 -11.35 3.52 -2.17
CA ARG A 91 -12.49 3.24 -3.06
C ARG A 91 -12.00 2.80 -4.43
N ASP A 92 -12.89 2.22 -5.21
CA ASP A 92 -12.61 1.88 -6.59
C ASP A 92 -12.40 3.15 -7.43
N ALA A 93 -11.38 3.13 -8.29
CA ALA A 93 -11.21 4.16 -9.31
C ALA A 93 -11.93 3.70 -10.59
N THR A 94 -12.98 4.43 -10.98
CA THR A 94 -13.74 4.25 -12.22
C THR A 94 -12.92 4.57 -13.46
#